data_AF-A0A3C1A1Y5-F1
#
_entry.id   AF-A0A3C1A1Y5-F1
#
_cell.length_a   1.000
_cell.length_b   1.000
_cell.length_c   1.000
_cell.angle_alpha   90.00
_cell.angle_beta   90.00
_cell.angle_gamma   90.00
#
_symmetry.space_group_name_H-M   'P 1'
#
loop_
_entity.id
_entity.type
_entity.pdbx_description
1 polymer ?
#
loop_
_entity_poly.entity_id
_entity_poly.type
_entity_poly.pdbx_seq_one_letter_code
_entity_poly.pdbx_strand_id
1 'polypeptide(L)' 'MKTVISASRRTDLPLGYPGWLAQAIHQGWVRVKPPWGGREKVVSLRPEDVHTFVLWSKDYSRLLANRGGLREALAV' A
#
# COMPACT_ATOMS: atom_id res chain seq x y z
N MET A 1 15.32 12.04 -6.44
CA MET A 1 14.86 10.75 -7.00
C MET A 1 13.67 10.29 -6.15
N LYS A 2 12.50 10.02 -6.76
CA LYS A 2 11.29 9.60 -6.02
C LYS A 2 11.38 8.14 -5.59
N THR A 3 10.70 7.78 -4.52
CA THR A 3 10.76 6.43 -3.92
C THR A 3 9.92 5.42 -4.70
N VAL A 4 10.38 4.18 -4.84
CA VAL A 4 9.53 3.05 -5.27
C VAL A 4 9.17 2.22 -4.05
N ILE A 5 7.88 2.03 -3.81
CA ILE A 5 7.37 1.24 -2.69
C ILE A 5 7.02 -0.16 -3.19
N SER A 6 7.82 -1.15 -2.81
CA SER A 6 7.51 -2.57 -3.01
C SER A 6 6.97 -3.16 -1.72
N ALA A 7 5.69 -3.51 -1.70
CA ALA A 7 4.97 -3.93 -0.49
C ALA A 7 4.17 -5.22 -0.71
N SER A 8 3.59 -5.77 0.36
CA SER A 8 2.67 -6.91 0.32
C SER A 8 3.29 -8.31 0.16
N ARG A 9 4.62 -8.47 0.24
CA ARG A 9 5.29 -9.79 0.13
C ARG A 9 4.84 -10.83 1.16
N ARG A 10 4.64 -10.45 2.44
CA ARG A 10 4.26 -11.39 3.53
C ARG A 10 2.75 -11.40 3.82
N THR A 11 2.14 -10.22 3.87
CA THR A 11 0.76 -10.03 4.34
C THR A 11 -0.29 -10.19 3.25
N ASP A 12 0.09 -10.00 1.98
CA ASP A 12 -0.86 -9.94 0.86
C ASP A 12 -1.97 -8.88 1.05
N LEU A 13 -1.57 -7.61 1.10
CA LEU A 13 -2.43 -6.44 1.30
C LEU A 13 -3.59 -6.36 0.29
N PRO A 14 -3.40 -6.54 -1.04
CA PRO A 14 -4.51 -6.49 -1.99
C PRO A 14 -5.59 -7.55 -1.74
N LEU A 15 -5.19 -8.73 -1.25
CA LEU A 15 -6.12 -9.83 -0.95
C LEU A 15 -6.73 -9.70 0.45
N GLY A 16 -5.90 -9.53 1.48
CA GLY A 16 -6.31 -9.58 2.88
C GLY A 16 -6.89 -8.26 3.41
N TYR A 17 -6.37 -7.12 2.93
CA TYR A 17 -6.60 -5.81 3.54
C TYR A 17 -6.90 -4.68 2.53
N PRO A 18 -7.77 -4.89 1.52
CA PRO A 18 -7.92 -3.90 0.46
C PRO A 18 -8.52 -2.58 0.95
N GLY A 19 -9.47 -2.61 1.89
CA GLY A 19 -10.06 -1.39 2.48
C GLY A 19 -9.08 -0.58 3.32
N TRP A 20 -8.23 -1.25 4.11
CA TRP A 20 -7.19 -0.57 4.87
C TRP A 20 -6.16 0.09 3.94
N LEU A 21 -5.77 -0.62 2.87
CA LEU A 21 -4.81 -0.09 1.91
C LEU A 21 -5.39 1.11 1.15
N ALA A 22 -6.67 1.07 0.76
CA ALA A 22 -7.35 2.21 0.15
C ALA A 22 -7.36 3.44 1.09
N GLN A 23 -7.70 3.24 2.36
CA GLN A 23 -7.67 4.30 3.36
C GLN A 23 -6.27 4.89 3.54
N ALA A 24 -5.24 4.04 3.60
CA ALA A 24 -3.85 4.47 3.70
C ALA A 24 -3.42 5.33 2.50
N ILE A 25 -3.80 4.93 1.27
CA ILE A 25 -3.52 5.69 0.05
C ILE A 25 -4.20 7.06 0.11
N HIS A 26 -5.47 7.13 0.46
CA HIS A 26 -6.19 8.40 0.62
C HIS A 26 -5.59 9.30 1.71
N GLN A 27 -5.15 8.69 2.81
CA GLN A 27 -4.46 9.41 3.89
C GLN A 27 -3.08 9.94 3.46
N GLY A 28 -2.44 9.28 2.49
CA GLY A 28 -1.18 9.68 1.89
C GLY A 28 0.06 9.32 2.73
N TRP A 29 -0.08 8.53 3.80
CA TRP A 29 1.04 8.06 4.59
C TRP A 29 0.69 6.84 5.44
N VAL A 30 1.71 6.08 5.84
CA VAL A 30 1.59 4.98 6.82
C VAL A 30 2.73 4.97 7.82
N ARG A 31 2.48 4.41 8.98
CA ARG A 31 3.50 4.08 9.98
C ARG A 31 3.91 2.62 9.84
N VAL A 32 5.21 2.39 9.72
CA VAL A 32 5.78 1.05 9.53
C VAL A 32 6.79 0.78 10.64
N LYS A 33 6.55 -0.30 11.38
CA LYS A 33 7.49 -0.82 12.36
C LYS A 33 8.51 -1.75 11.67
N PRO A 34 9.82 -1.52 11.83
CA PRO A 34 10.83 -2.41 11.27
C PRO A 34 10.73 -3.83 11.87
N PRO A 35 10.97 -4.89 11.08
CA PRO A 35 10.82 -6.27 11.54
C PRO A 35 11.81 -6.68 12.63
N TRP A 36 12.98 -6.04 12.70
CA TRP A 36 14.05 -6.36 13.67
C TRP A 36 14.07 -5.42 14.87
N GLY A 37 12.95 -4.72 15.14
CA GLY A 37 12.91 -3.66 16.13
C GLY A 37 13.49 -2.34 15.62
N GLY A 38 13.30 -1.28 16.40
CA GLY A 38 13.70 0.08 16.04
C GLY A 38 12.54 1.08 16.04
N ARG A 39 12.86 2.33 15.74
CA ARG A 39 11.87 3.41 15.67
C ARG A 39 10.91 3.18 14.51
N GLU A 40 9.64 3.46 14.77
CA GLU A 40 8.61 3.49 13.74
C GLU A 40 8.97 4.54 12.67
N LYS A 41 8.78 4.16 11.40
CA LYS A 41 9.01 5.05 10.27
C LYS A 41 7.68 5.50 9.70
N VAL A 42 7.57 6.79 9.42
CA VAL A 42 6.47 7.33 8.60
C VAL A 42 6.90 7.25 7.14
N VAL A 43 6.11 6.58 6.33
CA VAL A 43 6.32 6.41 4.89
C VAL A 43 5.24 7.21 4.17
N SER A 44 5.65 8.18 3.35
CA SER A 44 4.72 8.89 2.47
C SER A 44 4.21 7.95 1.38
N LEU A 45 2.94 8.11 1.02
CA LEU A 45 2.26 7.42 -0.07
C LEU A 45 1.83 8.39 -1.17
N ARG A 46 2.21 9.67 -1.07
CA ARG A 46 1.74 10.69 -1.99
C ARG A 46 2.55 10.70 -3.29
N PRO A 47 1.93 11.07 -4.43
CA PRO A 47 2.62 11.11 -5.73
C PRO A 47 3.83 12.06 -5.79
N GLU A 48 3.91 13.09 -4.95
CA GLU A 48 5.07 13.97 -4.85
C GLU A 48 6.33 13.24 -4.33
N ASP A 49 6.17 12.27 -3.45
CA ASP A 49 7.26 11.55 -2.79
C ASP A 49 7.52 10.15 -3.39
N VAL A 50 6.47 9.55 -3.97
CA VAL A 50 6.45 8.17 -4.45
C VAL A 50 6.28 8.15 -5.97
N HIS A 51 7.16 7.43 -6.65
CA HIS A 51 7.09 7.22 -8.09
C HIS A 51 6.12 6.10 -8.46
N THR A 52 6.17 4.97 -7.74
CA THR A 52 5.41 3.77 -8.09
C THR A 52 5.19 2.88 -6.87
N PHE A 53 4.03 2.22 -6.86
CA PHE A 53 3.72 1.09 -5.99
C PHE A 53 3.88 -0.24 -6.73
N VAL A 54 4.65 -1.14 -6.16
CA VAL A 54 4.72 -2.55 -6.57
C VAL A 54 4.04 -3.37 -5.48
N LEU A 55 2.79 -3.78 -5.75
CA LEU A 55 1.99 -4.57 -4.83
C LEU A 55 2.09 -6.05 -5.22
N TRP A 56 2.62 -6.87 -4.32
CA TRP A 56 2.66 -8.32 -4.51
C TRP A 56 1.38 -8.97 -3.96
N SER A 57 0.69 -9.77 -4.78
CA SER A 57 -0.45 -10.55 -4.34
C SER A 57 -0.45 -11.96 -4.94
N LYS A 58 -0.96 -12.93 -4.19
CA LYS A 58 -1.22 -14.29 -4.66
C LYS A 58 -2.53 -14.39 -5.43
N ASP A 59 -3.46 -13.45 -5.20
CA ASP A 59 -4.74 -13.37 -5.90
C ASP A 59 -5.27 -11.92 -5.94
N TYR A 60 -5.36 -11.37 -7.14
CA TYR A 60 -5.84 -10.00 -7.38
C TYR A 60 -7.36 -9.88 -7.50
N SER A 61 -8.12 -10.97 -7.39
CA SER A 61 -9.58 -10.99 -7.58
C SER A 61 -10.29 -9.88 -6.79
N ARG A 62 -9.87 -9.64 -5.54
CA ARG A 62 -10.46 -8.62 -4.67
C ARG A 62 -10.10 -7.19 -5.08
N LEU A 63 -8.87 -6.95 -5.53
CA LEU A 63 -8.46 -5.66 -6.08
C LEU A 63 -9.24 -5.38 -7.38
N LEU A 64 -9.32 -6.35 -8.28
CA LEU A 64 -10.02 -6.20 -9.57
C LEU A 64 -11.53 -5.95 -9.39
N ALA A 65 -12.14 -6.61 -8.40
CA ALA A 65 -13.53 -6.39 -7.98
C ALA A 65 -13.74 -5.12 -7.13
N ASN A 66 -12.74 -4.23 -7.03
CA ASN A 66 -12.75 -3.01 -6.23
C ASN A 66 -13.22 -3.20 -4.77
N ARG A 67 -12.85 -4.33 -4.14
CA ARG A 67 -13.20 -4.56 -2.74
C ARG A 67 -12.57 -3.47 -1.88
N GLY A 68 -13.36 -2.86 -1.00
CA GLY A 68 -12.88 -1.80 -0.11
C GLY A 68 -12.43 -0.51 -0.82
N GLY A 69 -12.77 -0.30 -2.11
CA GLY A 69 -12.40 0.91 -2.85
C GLY A 69 -10.94 0.95 -3.32
N LEU A 70 -10.19 -0.15 -3.22
CA LEU A 70 -8.75 -0.16 -3.51
C LEU A 70 -8.41 0.18 -4.96
N ARG A 71 -9.22 -0.27 -5.92
CA ARG A 71 -8.95 -0.02 -7.34
C ARG A 71 -9.09 1.46 -7.66
N GLU A 72 -10.10 2.11 -7.10
CA GLU A 72 -10.32 3.56 -7.26
C GLU A 72 -9.22 4.36 -6.56
N ALA A 73 -8.85 3.96 -5.33
CA ALA A 73 -7.76 4.62 -4.59
C ALA A 73 -6.42 4.58 -5.35
N LEU A 74 -6.15 3.52 -6.11
CA LEU A 74 -4.95 3.37 -6.92
C LEU A 74 -5.04 4.03 -8.30
N ALA A 75 -6.21 4.51 -8.71
CA ALA A 75 -6.42 5.12 -10.03
C ALA A 75 -6.14 6.63 -10.07
N VAL A 76 -5.56 7.18 -8.99
CA VAL A 76 -5.29 8.61 -8.78
C VAL A 76 -3.91 9.00 -9.33
#